data_AF-A0A7W7LIS2-F1
#
_entry.id   AF-A0A7W7LIS2-F1
#
_cell.length_a   1.000
_cell.length_b   1.000
_cell.length_c   1.000
_cell.angle_alpha   90.00
_cell.angle_beta   90.00
_cell.angle_gamma   90.00
#
_symmetry.space_group_name_H-M   'P 1'
#
loop_
_entity.id
_entity.type
_entity.pdbx_description
1 polymer ?
#
loop_
_entity_poly.entity_id
_entity_poly.type
_entity_poly.pdbx_seq_one_letter_code
_entity_poly.pdbx_strand_id
1 'polypeptide(L)'
;RAGESGSVVTLVLPNQRRDMTRLMADAGITPHIAQVRSGEAELSRITGAQAPSGVPVTISAPAAERPKRGSSARGQRSRPAQARRSAASASARERSGGAAQRRTPPRNAA
;
A
#
# COMPACT_ATOMS: atom_id res chain seq x y z
N ARG A 1 -24.50 3.64 9.83
CA ARG A 1 -23.43 2.72 9.35
C ARG A 1 -22.09 3.23 9.86
N ALA A 2 -21.12 2.35 10.19
CA ALA A 2 -19.78 2.61 10.74
C ALA A 2 -19.68 3.79 11.75
N GLY A 3 -19.85 3.47 13.03
CA GLY A 3 -19.78 4.41 14.16
C GLY A 3 -21.13 4.85 14.70
N GLU A 4 -22.19 4.76 13.89
CA GLU A 4 -23.55 5.08 14.31
C GLU A 4 -24.38 3.86 14.75
N SER A 5 -25.18 4.05 15.79
CA SER A 5 -26.25 3.14 16.19
C SER A 5 -27.30 3.00 15.09
N GLY A 6 -27.72 1.77 14.81
CA GLY A 6 -28.76 1.50 13.82
C GLY A 6 -29.11 0.02 13.72
N SER A 7 -30.18 -0.29 13.00
CA SER A 7 -30.59 -1.67 12.70
C SER A 7 -30.01 -2.13 11.37
N VAL A 8 -29.49 -3.35 11.34
CA VAL A 8 -29.05 -4.02 10.11
C VAL A 8 -29.99 -5.19 9.85
N VAL A 9 -30.56 -5.22 8.64
CA VAL A 9 -31.49 -6.27 8.23
C VAL A 9 -30.82 -7.14 7.17
N THR A 10 -30.92 -8.46 7.34
CA THR A 10 -30.45 -9.45 6.36
C THR A 10 -31.64 -10.29 5.92
N LEU A 11 -31.88 -10.37 4.61
CA LEU A 11 -32.91 -11.23 4.03
C LEU A 11 -32.27 -12.54 3.60
N VAL A 12 -32.86 -13.66 4.02
CA VAL A 12 -32.36 -15.01 3.71
C VAL A 12 -33.46 -15.91 3.16
N LEU A 13 -33.09 -16.78 2.23
CA LEU A 13 -34.00 -17.81 1.72
C LEU A 13 -34.19 -18.93 2.76
N PRO A 14 -35.29 -19.71 2.69
CA PRO A 14 -35.55 -20.79 3.64
C PRO A 14 -34.40 -21.80 3.77
N ASN A 15 -33.76 -22.16 2.66
CA ASN A 15 -32.63 -23.09 2.62
C ASN A 15 -31.34 -22.53 3.26
N GLN A 16 -31.20 -21.21 3.36
CA GLN A 16 -30.02 -20.54 3.91
C GLN A 16 -30.13 -20.27 5.42
N ARG A 17 -31.30 -20.51 6.04
CA ARG A 17 -31.57 -20.17 7.45
C ARG A 17 -30.58 -20.82 8.41
N ARG A 18 -30.29 -22.11 8.22
CA ARG A 18 -29.42 -22.87 9.13
C ARG A 18 -28.00 -22.32 9.16
N ASP A 19 -27.45 -22.02 8.00
CA ASP A 19 -26.09 -21.49 7.89
C ASP A 19 -26.01 -20.06 8.44
N MET A 20 -27.04 -19.24 8.19
CA MET A 20 -27.13 -17.90 8.77
C MET A 20 -27.24 -17.94 10.30
N THR A 21 -28.04 -18.85 10.88
CA THR A 21 -28.15 -19.00 12.34
C THR A 21 -26.80 -19.37 12.97
N ARG A 22 -26.02 -20.26 12.33
CA ARG A 22 -24.67 -20.61 12.78
C ARG A 22 -23.74 -19.41 12.73
N LEU A 23 -23.70 -18.70 11.60
CA LEU A 23 -22.89 -17.49 11.44
C LEU A 23 -23.16 -16.46 12.54
N MET A 24 -24.43 -16.23 12.86
CA MET A 24 -24.82 -15.26 13.89
C MET A 24 -24.41 -15.73 15.29
N ALA A 25 -24.55 -17.03 15.59
CA ALA A 25 -24.10 -17.61 16.85
C ALA A 25 -22.57 -17.52 17.01
N ASP A 26 -21.82 -17.83 15.95
CA ASP A 26 -20.35 -17.71 15.94
C ASP A 26 -19.90 -16.25 16.14
N ALA A 27 -20.69 -15.29 15.66
CA ALA A 27 -20.47 -13.86 15.87
C ALA A 27 -20.95 -13.35 17.25
N GLY A 28 -21.58 -14.19 18.09
CA GLY A 28 -22.16 -13.79 19.36
C GLY A 28 -23.36 -12.84 19.22
N ILE A 29 -24.05 -12.88 18.09
CA ILE A 29 -25.20 -12.03 17.76
C ILE A 29 -26.49 -12.83 17.99
N THR A 30 -27.44 -12.25 18.72
CA THR A 30 -28.80 -12.78 18.85
C THR A 30 -29.74 -11.96 17.95
N PRO A 31 -30.04 -12.41 16.71
CA PRO A 31 -30.88 -11.66 15.79
C PRO A 31 -32.37 -11.81 16.14
N HIS A 32 -33.17 -10.79 15.82
CA HIS A 32 -34.61 -10.94 15.71
C HIS A 32 -34.95 -11.66 14.40
N ILE A 33 -35.65 -12.80 14.48
CA ILE A 33 -36.01 -13.61 13.32
C ILE A 33 -37.51 -13.51 13.09
N ALA A 34 -37.90 -12.98 11.93
CA ALA A 34 -39.28 -12.97 11.44
C ALA A 34 -39.39 -13.73 10.12
N GLN A 35 -40.49 -14.45 9.91
CA GLN A 35 -40.85 -14.95 8.58
C GLN A 35 -41.80 -13.96 7.96
N VAL A 36 -41.38 -13.31 6.86
CA VAL A 36 -42.18 -12.28 6.22
C VAL A 36 -42.34 -12.51 4.73
N ARG A 37 -43.37 -11.91 4.15
CA ARG A 37 -43.57 -11.75 2.71
C ARG A 37 -43.32 -10.31 2.27
N SER A 38 -43.14 -10.11 0.97
CA SER A 38 -43.05 -8.76 0.41
C SER A 38 -44.36 -8.00 0.68
N GLY A 39 -44.25 -6.75 1.12
CA GLY A 39 -45.39 -5.88 1.43
C GLY A 39 -46.09 -6.17 2.76
N GLU A 40 -45.64 -7.15 3.54
CA GLU A 40 -46.20 -7.44 4.85
C GLU A 40 -45.89 -6.34 5.87
N ALA A 41 -46.89 -6.00 6.70
CA ALA A 41 -46.77 -4.92 7.68
C ALA A 41 -45.62 -5.13 8.68
N GLU A 42 -45.27 -6.37 8.98
CA GLU A 42 -44.16 -6.68 9.88
C GLU A 42 -42.80 -6.25 9.31
N LEU A 43 -42.56 -6.42 8.02
CA LEU A 43 -41.31 -6.00 7.38
C LEU A 43 -41.15 -4.48 7.41
N SER A 44 -42.23 -3.73 7.17
CA SER A 44 -42.24 -2.27 7.26
C SER A 44 -42.00 -1.79 8.69
N ARG A 45 -42.57 -2.47 9.70
CA ARG A 45 -42.33 -2.14 11.12
C ARG A 45 -40.89 -2.36 11.54
N ILE A 46 -40.28 -3.48 11.14
CA ILE A 46 -38.90 -3.81 11.52
C ILE A 46 -37.89 -2.87 10.83
N THR A 47 -38.13 -2.52 9.57
CA THR A 47 -37.19 -1.72 8.77
C THR A 47 -37.39 -0.22 8.89
N GLY A 48 -38.59 0.23 9.26
CA GLY A 48 -38.98 1.65 9.16
C GLY A 48 -39.00 2.16 7.72
N ALA A 49 -39.11 1.26 6.73
CA ALA A 49 -39.02 1.63 5.33
C ALA A 49 -40.13 2.61 4.93
N GLN A 50 -39.72 3.71 4.30
CA GLN A 50 -40.60 4.74 3.74
C GLN A 50 -40.37 4.84 2.23
N ALA A 51 -41.39 5.26 1.49
CA ALA A 51 -41.27 5.48 0.06
C ALA A 51 -40.13 6.48 -0.24
N PRO A 52 -39.19 6.15 -1.15
CA PRO A 52 -38.13 7.08 -1.50
C PRO A 52 -38.73 8.33 -2.15
N SER A 53 -38.16 9.50 -1.88
CA SER A 53 -38.67 10.79 -2.41
C SER A 53 -38.54 10.90 -3.93
N GLY A 54 -37.71 10.08 -4.56
CA GLY A 54 -37.37 10.16 -5.98
C GLY A 54 -36.40 11.29 -6.33
N VAL A 55 -36.03 12.15 -5.37
CA VAL A 55 -35.06 13.23 -5.57
C VAL A 55 -33.64 12.64 -5.51
N PRO A 56 -32.80 12.78 -6.56
CA PRO A 56 -31.43 12.29 -6.53
C PRO A 56 -30.59 12.95 -5.42
N VAL A 57 -29.75 12.17 -4.74
CA VAL A 57 -28.81 12.68 -3.74
C VAL A 57 -27.51 13.08 -4.42
N THR A 58 -27.16 14.38 -4.38
CA THR A 58 -25.89 14.88 -4.90
C THR A 58 -24.75 14.48 -3.95
N ILE A 59 -23.83 13.64 -4.42
CA ILE A 59 -22.65 13.26 -3.66
C ILE A 59 -21.54 14.26 -3.98
N SER A 60 -21.06 14.99 -2.96
CA SER A 60 -19.89 15.87 -3.13
C SER A 60 -18.65 15.03 -3.41
N ALA A 61 -17.86 15.42 -4.41
CA ALA A 61 -16.63 14.72 -4.73
C ALA A 61 -15.65 14.81 -3.53
N PRO A 62 -14.98 13.70 -3.15
CA PRO A 62 -13.98 13.73 -2.09
C PRO A 62 -12.88 14.73 -2.44
N ALA A 63 -12.44 15.51 -1.45
CA ALA A 63 -11.42 16.53 -1.64
C ALA A 63 -10.12 15.89 -2.17
N ALA A 64 -9.55 16.46 -3.24
CA ALA A 64 -8.29 15.99 -3.79
C ALA A 64 -7.16 16.10 -2.76
N GLU A 65 -6.46 15.00 -2.50
CA GLU A 65 -5.33 14.99 -1.58
C GLU A 65 -4.21 15.89 -2.11
N ARG A 66 -3.80 16.89 -1.31
CA ARG A 66 -2.74 17.83 -1.69
C ARG A 66 -1.40 17.10 -1.71
N PRO A 67 -0.60 17.18 -2.79
CA PRO A 67 0.70 16.52 -2.83
C PRO A 67 1.60 17.05 -1.73
N LYS A 68 2.05 16.16 -0.85
CA LYS A 68 3.06 16.45 0.18
C LYS A 68 4.37 16.79 -0.53
N ARG A 69 4.80 18.06 -0.43
CA ARG A 69 6.12 18.48 -0.93
C ARG A 69 7.19 17.70 -0.18
N GLY A 70 7.94 16.87 -0.90
CA GLY A 70 9.04 16.10 -0.33
C GLY A 70 10.07 17.01 0.33
N SER A 71 10.46 16.67 1.56
CA SER A 71 11.64 17.24 2.22
C SER A 71 12.87 16.95 1.36
N SER A 72 13.52 18.00 0.86
CA SER A 72 14.80 17.87 0.18
C SER A 72 15.85 17.43 1.20
N ALA A 73 16.22 16.14 1.19
CA ALA A 73 17.39 15.65 1.89
C ALA A 73 18.64 16.26 1.24
N ARG A 74 19.05 17.44 1.73
CA ARG A 74 20.30 18.10 1.39
C ARG A 74 21.43 17.38 2.11
N GLY A 75 21.87 16.24 1.57
CA GLY A 75 22.93 15.48 2.19
C GLY A 75 23.62 14.54 1.22
N GLN A 76 24.40 15.07 0.28
CA GLN A 76 25.55 14.36 -0.30
C GLN A 76 26.52 15.37 -0.95
N ARG A 77 27.48 15.89 -0.18
CA ARG A 77 28.75 16.43 -0.72
C ARG A 77 29.93 16.03 0.17
N SER A 78 30.53 14.91 -0.22
CA SER A 78 31.97 14.77 -0.49
C SER A 78 32.97 14.94 0.68
N ARG A 79 33.53 13.81 1.15
CA ARG A 79 34.99 13.50 1.36
C ARG A 79 35.15 12.31 2.34
N PRO A 80 36.16 11.42 2.20
CA PRO A 80 37.57 11.80 2.09
C PRO A 80 38.39 11.03 1.03
N ALA A 81 39.34 11.71 0.39
CA ALA A 81 40.40 11.06 -0.39
C ALA A 81 41.72 11.17 0.37
N GLN A 82 42.25 9.99 0.63
CA GLN A 82 43.47 9.60 1.31
C GLN A 82 44.69 10.52 1.09
N ALA A 83 45.43 10.68 2.19
CA ALA A 83 46.82 11.05 2.24
C ALA A 83 47.69 10.39 1.16
N ARG A 84 48.65 11.14 0.61
CA ARG A 84 49.97 10.70 0.09
C ARG A 84 50.70 11.87 -0.56
N ARG A 85 51.45 12.65 0.22
CA ARG A 85 52.61 13.41 -0.29
C ARG A 85 53.66 13.55 0.81
N SER A 86 54.40 12.48 1.00
CA SER A 86 55.67 12.48 1.75
C SER A 86 56.56 11.39 1.12
N ALA A 87 57.87 11.68 1.07
CA ALA A 87 58.97 10.98 0.38
C ALA A 87 59.15 11.43 -1.09
N ALA A 88 59.97 12.44 -1.41
CA ALA A 88 61.39 12.71 -1.17
C ALA A 88 62.29 12.22 -2.33
N SER A 89 63.13 13.15 -2.80
CA SER A 89 64.37 12.98 -3.58
C SER A 89 64.23 12.43 -4.99
N ALA A 90 65.06 12.74 -5.98
CA ALA A 90 66.04 13.78 -6.25
C ALA A 90 66.59 13.38 -7.63
N SER A 91 66.77 14.33 -8.55
CA SER A 91 67.60 14.18 -9.77
C SER A 91 67.16 13.08 -10.77
N ALA A 92 67.39 13.13 -12.07
CA ALA A 92 68.04 14.05 -12.96
C ALA A 92 67.63 13.63 -14.39
N ARG A 93 67.60 14.61 -15.29
CA ARG A 93 68.06 14.53 -16.68
C ARG A 93 67.50 13.40 -17.56
N GLU A 94 66.59 13.81 -18.44
CA GLU A 94 66.90 13.96 -19.85
C GLU A 94 67.97 13.01 -20.41
N ARG A 95 67.52 11.98 -21.15
CA ARG A 95 67.91 11.79 -22.55
C ARG A 95 67.20 10.60 -23.21
N SER A 96 66.51 10.93 -24.29
CA SER A 96 66.53 10.25 -25.60
C SER A 96 66.52 8.72 -25.68
N GLY A 97 65.53 8.24 -26.42
CA GLY A 97 65.65 7.05 -27.27
C GLY A 97 65.58 5.73 -26.51
N GLY A 98 65.03 4.67 -27.06
CA GLY A 98 64.46 4.45 -28.37
C GLY A 98 63.95 3.01 -28.38
N ALA A 99 62.97 2.79 -29.25
CA ALA A 99 62.71 1.59 -30.02
C ALA A 99 62.88 0.18 -29.38
N ALA A 100 61.80 -0.59 -29.55
CA ALA A 100 61.82 -2.01 -29.94
C ALA A 100 62.31 -2.99 -28.86
N GLN A 101 61.82 -4.22 -28.73
CA GLN A 101 60.84 -5.01 -29.44
C GLN A 101 60.59 -6.22 -28.53
N ARG A 102 59.38 -6.78 -28.63
CA ARG A 102 59.09 -8.23 -28.60
C ARG A 102 59.75 -9.07 -27.50
N ARG A 103 58.91 -9.75 -26.72
CA ARG A 103 58.63 -11.21 -26.87
C ARG A 103 57.83 -11.71 -25.66
N THR A 104 56.62 -12.20 -25.96
CA THR A 104 55.89 -13.27 -25.24
C THR A 104 56.74 -14.54 -25.09
N PRO A 105 56.34 -15.60 -24.35
CA PRO A 105 55.20 -15.82 -23.42
C PRO A 105 55.70 -16.54 -22.12
N PRO A 106 55.05 -17.59 -21.57
CA PRO A 106 53.77 -17.69 -20.84
C PRO A 106 53.99 -18.11 -19.35
N ARG A 107 52.90 -18.35 -18.61
CA ARG A 107 52.47 -19.71 -18.16
C ARG A 107 51.91 -19.77 -16.73
N ASN A 108 50.75 -20.45 -16.66
CA ASN A 108 49.97 -20.93 -15.52
C ASN A 108 50.75 -21.53 -14.34
N ALA A 109 50.10 -21.50 -13.17
CA ALA A 109 49.76 -22.63 -12.28
C ALA A 109 49.55 -22.06 -10.86
N ALA A 110 48.63 -22.49 -10.01
CA ALA A 110 47.64 -23.56 -9.98
C ALA A 110 46.51 -23.11 -9.01
#